data_AF-A0A8H7REE7-F1
#
_entry.id   AF-A0A8H7REE7-F1
#
_cell.length_a   1.000
_cell.length_b   1.000
_cell.length_c   1.000
_cell.angle_alpha   90.00
_cell.angle_beta   90.00
_cell.angle_gamma   90.00
#
_symmetry.space_group_name_H-M   'P 1'
#
loop_
_entity.id
_entity.type
_entity.pdbx_description
1 polymer ?
#
loop_
_entity_poly.entity_id
_entity_poly.type
_entity_poly.pdbx_seq_one_letter_code
_entity_poly.pdbx_strand_id
1 'polypeptide(L)'
;MSQRLNSFFSLRYLAQTQNPAIDRSRLKLHKTSSNKRARVMAAPPPLSLDLPLKLSKSDLKNAHILGQVDKKYIIIKLVDTFIMIDQHAADERVKLEQMMSPSSLTPTMLEPSICIDLESPFEYHLVTGMRDYYKRWGIYFHEEETSHFFVSKVHPHRIRVTQLPTLILDRCLMNHALLKKLIQDYAYWIKEQNQEGSINVCPKGIMEILKSRACRSAIMFNDVLSLQECKEIVGNLSHCKFPFQCAHGRPSAIPIQPKTQQMHTPQRQINWNKPFLKR
;
A
#
# COMPACT_ATOMS: atom_id res chain seq x y z
N MET A 1 -5.86 8.23 -34.70
CA MET A 1 -4.60 7.57 -34.31
C MET A 1 -4.71 7.09 -32.87
N SER A 2 -4.98 5.79 -32.71
CA SER A 2 -5.16 5.12 -31.43
C SER A 2 -3.80 4.61 -30.96
N GLN A 3 -3.27 5.14 -29.85
CA GLN A 3 -2.06 4.61 -29.24
C GLN A 3 -2.41 3.73 -28.04
N ARG A 4 -2.35 2.43 -28.31
CA ARG A 4 -2.21 1.33 -27.35
C ARG A 4 -0.94 1.52 -26.52
N LEU A 5 -1.03 2.08 -25.31
CA LEU A 5 0.10 2.15 -24.37
C LEU A 5 -0.22 1.77 -22.91
N ASN A 6 -1.37 1.14 -22.62
CA ASN A 6 -1.83 0.96 -21.22
C ASN A 6 -1.85 -0.47 -20.64
N SER A 7 -1.33 -1.51 -21.31
CA SER A 7 -1.32 -2.86 -20.69
C SER A 7 -0.02 -3.23 -19.96
N PHE A 8 1.14 -2.65 -20.32
CA PHE A 8 2.42 -3.01 -19.69
C PHE A 8 2.73 -2.25 -18.38
N PHE A 9 2.16 -1.06 -18.18
CA PHE A 9 2.34 -0.28 -16.95
C PHE A 9 1.50 -0.77 -15.77
N SER A 10 0.41 -1.49 -16.03
CA SER A 10 -0.52 -2.01 -15.00
C SER A 10 0.10 -3.17 -14.19
N LEU A 11 0.76 -4.11 -14.87
CA LEU A 11 1.33 -5.31 -14.23
C LEU A 11 2.57 -5.01 -13.37
N ARG A 12 3.41 -4.03 -13.75
CA ARG A 12 4.61 -3.66 -12.97
C ARG A 12 4.30 -2.86 -11.69
N TYR A 13 3.13 -2.22 -11.57
CA TYR A 13 2.79 -1.42 -10.39
C TYR A 13 1.94 -2.17 -9.35
N LEU A 14 1.21 -3.22 -9.74
CA LEU A 14 0.60 -4.16 -8.77
C LEU A 14 1.67 -4.80 -7.85
N ALA A 15 2.90 -4.95 -8.35
CA ALA A 15 4.07 -5.35 -7.56
C ALA A 15 4.42 -4.39 -6.40
N GLN A 16 3.91 -3.15 -6.39
CA GLN A 16 4.08 -2.20 -5.28
C GLN A 16 3.14 -2.45 -4.11
N THR A 17 2.06 -3.21 -4.31
CA THR A 17 1.04 -3.47 -3.27
C THR A 17 1.17 -4.82 -2.59
N GLN A 18 1.85 -5.77 -3.24
CA GLN A 18 2.01 -7.14 -2.74
C GLN A 18 3.43 -7.59 -3.00
N ASN A 19 4.24 -7.47 -1.97
CA ASN A 19 5.59 -7.96 -2.00
C ASN A 19 5.60 -9.16 -1.03
N PRO A 20 5.83 -10.41 -1.46
CA PRO A 20 5.69 -11.59 -0.59
C PRO A 20 6.74 -11.62 0.54
N ALA A 21 6.46 -12.31 1.65
CA ALA A 21 7.43 -12.48 2.74
C ALA A 21 8.77 -13.02 2.20
N ILE A 22 9.88 -12.40 2.59
CA ILE A 22 11.21 -12.71 2.06
C ILE A 22 11.82 -13.83 2.90
N ASP A 23 12.16 -14.94 2.26
CA ASP A 23 12.87 -16.03 2.90
C ASP A 23 14.38 -15.74 2.91
N ARG A 24 14.84 -15.10 3.99
CA ARG A 24 16.26 -14.76 4.21
C ARG A 24 17.19 -15.98 4.22
N SER A 25 16.66 -17.21 4.43
CA SER A 25 17.47 -18.43 4.55
C SER A 25 18.04 -18.89 3.20
N ARG A 26 17.34 -18.65 2.09
CA ARG A 26 17.78 -19.02 0.74
C ARG A 26 18.99 -18.23 0.25
N LEU A 27 19.19 -17.02 0.77
CA LEU A 27 20.22 -16.08 0.31
C LEU A 27 21.54 -16.18 1.10
N LYS A 28 21.57 -16.94 2.22
CA LYS A 28 22.76 -17.16 3.06
C LYS A 28 23.62 -18.36 2.62
N LEU A 29 23.18 -19.14 1.62
CA LEU A 29 23.90 -20.31 1.13
C LEU A 29 24.67 -20.00 -0.16
N HIS A 30 25.99 -19.84 -0.07
CA HIS A 30 26.88 -20.03 -1.21
C HIS A 30 26.92 -21.51 -1.57
N LYS A 31 26.03 -21.99 -2.44
CA LYS A 31 26.23 -23.25 -3.16
C LYS A 31 25.87 -23.13 -4.64
N THR A 32 26.83 -23.56 -5.44
CA THR A 32 26.81 -23.78 -6.87
C THR A 32 25.65 -24.68 -7.32
N SER A 33 24.99 -24.29 -8.41
CA SER A 33 24.23 -25.10 -9.38
C SER A 33 23.14 -26.06 -8.87
N SER A 34 21.89 -25.77 -9.21
CA SER A 34 21.18 -26.55 -10.25
C SER A 34 19.80 -25.94 -10.53
N ASN A 35 19.52 -25.73 -11.81
CA ASN A 35 18.29 -25.17 -12.33
C ASN A 35 17.11 -26.11 -12.02
N LYS A 36 16.28 -25.76 -11.03
CA LYS A 36 14.90 -26.27 -10.93
C LYS A 36 13.96 -25.07 -10.82
N ARG A 37 13.34 -24.72 -11.95
CA ARG A 37 12.22 -23.77 -12.03
C ARG A 37 11.08 -24.27 -11.14
N ALA A 38 11.03 -23.82 -9.89
CA ALA A 38 9.84 -23.93 -9.08
C ALA A 38 8.81 -22.95 -9.66
N ARG A 39 7.75 -23.51 -10.24
CA ARG A 39 6.58 -22.77 -10.72
C ARG A 39 5.94 -22.11 -9.49
N VAL A 40 6.17 -20.81 -9.30
CA VAL A 40 5.43 -20.02 -8.32
C VAL A 40 3.97 -20.13 -8.71
N MET A 41 3.17 -20.84 -7.92
CA MET A 41 1.72 -20.79 -8.07
C MET A 41 1.32 -19.36 -7.74
N ALA A 42 0.98 -18.59 -8.77
CA ALA A 42 0.36 -17.29 -8.60
C ALA A 42 -0.85 -17.48 -7.67
N ALA A 43 -0.92 -16.67 -6.62
CA ALA A 43 -2.14 -16.56 -5.85
C ALA A 43 -3.29 -16.31 -6.84
N PRO A 44 -4.47 -16.95 -6.66
CA PRO A 44 -5.60 -16.70 -7.53
C PRO A 44 -5.83 -15.18 -7.57
N PRO A 45 -6.05 -14.58 -8.76
CA PRO A 45 -6.36 -13.17 -8.83
C PRO A 45 -7.50 -12.88 -7.85
N PRO A 46 -7.45 -11.79 -7.09
CA PRO A 46 -8.57 -11.41 -6.25
C PRO A 46 -9.81 -11.43 -7.13
N LEU A 47 -10.90 -12.05 -6.64
CA LEU A 47 -12.18 -12.16 -7.35
C LEU A 47 -12.43 -10.84 -8.08
N SER A 48 -12.22 -10.85 -9.39
CA SER A 48 -12.67 -9.77 -10.24
C SER A 48 -14.18 -9.90 -10.20
N LEU A 49 -14.83 -9.04 -9.42
CA LEU A 49 -16.20 -8.71 -9.75
C LEU A 49 -16.13 -8.27 -11.21
N ASP A 50 -16.70 -9.07 -12.11
CA ASP A 50 -16.93 -8.70 -13.50
C ASP A 50 -17.93 -7.54 -13.45
N LEU A 51 -17.41 -6.36 -13.13
CA LEU A 51 -18.16 -5.13 -13.18
C LEU A 51 -18.32 -4.82 -14.66
N PRO A 52 -19.55 -4.82 -15.21
CA PRO A 52 -19.77 -4.54 -16.62
C PRO A 52 -19.39 -3.10 -16.99
N LEU A 53 -19.07 -2.25 -16.00
CA LEU A 53 -18.57 -0.89 -16.17
C LEU A 53 -17.08 -0.79 -15.88
N LYS A 54 -16.30 -0.41 -16.91
CA LYS A 54 -14.94 0.12 -16.72
C LYS A 54 -15.04 1.55 -16.21
N LEU A 55 -15.04 1.71 -14.88
CA LEU A 55 -14.97 3.03 -14.26
C LEU A 55 -13.61 3.68 -14.51
N SER A 56 -13.62 4.97 -14.85
CA SER A 56 -12.45 5.80 -15.09
C SER A 56 -12.33 6.95 -14.08
N LYS A 57 -11.13 7.52 -13.95
CA LYS A 57 -10.92 8.72 -13.10
C LYS A 57 -11.79 9.90 -13.53
N SER A 58 -11.99 10.06 -14.84
CA SER A 58 -12.87 11.09 -15.39
C SER A 58 -14.32 10.89 -14.96
N ASP A 59 -14.78 9.64 -14.82
CA ASP A 59 -16.15 9.36 -14.36
C ASP A 59 -16.31 9.85 -12.92
N LEU A 60 -15.35 9.59 -12.04
CA LEU A 60 -15.39 10.12 -10.66
C LEU A 60 -15.35 11.65 -10.62
N LYS A 61 -14.51 12.27 -11.45
CA LYS A 61 -14.37 13.73 -11.50
C LYS A 61 -15.66 14.44 -11.93
N ASN A 62 -16.41 13.83 -12.84
CA ASN A 62 -17.64 14.38 -13.41
C ASN A 62 -18.91 13.80 -12.78
N ALA A 63 -18.78 12.92 -11.77
CA ALA A 63 -19.91 12.26 -11.16
C ALA A 63 -20.80 13.25 -10.42
N HIS A 64 -22.11 13.02 -10.45
CA HIS A 64 -23.03 13.75 -9.61
C HIS A 64 -23.08 13.10 -8.22
N ILE A 65 -22.50 13.76 -7.22
CA ILE A 65 -22.48 13.29 -5.84
C ILE A 65 -23.85 13.53 -5.22
N LEU A 66 -24.53 12.46 -4.82
CA LEU A 66 -25.85 12.54 -4.19
C LEU A 66 -25.77 12.71 -2.67
N GLY A 67 -24.73 12.13 -2.05
CA GLY A 67 -24.49 12.25 -0.61
C GLY A 67 -24.14 10.91 0.03
N GLN A 68 -24.35 10.84 1.33
CA GLN A 68 -24.01 9.68 2.16
C GLN A 68 -25.19 8.69 2.28
N VAL A 69 -24.87 7.39 2.34
CA VAL A 69 -25.81 6.28 2.58
C VAL A 69 -25.32 5.44 3.77
N ASP A 70 -26.23 5.18 4.71
CA ASP A 70 -26.00 4.35 5.91
C ASP A 70 -24.76 4.73 6.73
N LYS A 71 -24.33 6.01 6.64
CA LYS A 71 -23.10 6.52 7.27
C LYS A 71 -21.83 5.70 6.97
N LYS A 72 -21.82 5.01 5.83
CA LYS A 72 -20.74 4.09 5.42
C LYS A 72 -20.30 4.29 3.98
N TYR A 73 -21.23 4.75 3.15
CA TYR A 73 -21.02 4.83 1.71
C TYR A 73 -21.32 6.24 1.20
N ILE A 74 -20.61 6.62 0.16
CA ILE A 74 -20.94 7.77 -0.67
C ILE A 74 -21.59 7.23 -1.94
N ILE A 75 -22.79 7.71 -2.27
CA ILE A 75 -23.47 7.35 -3.51
C ILE A 75 -23.27 8.44 -4.56
N ILE A 76 -22.82 8.02 -5.74
CA ILE A 76 -22.65 8.89 -6.90
C ILE A 76 -23.52 8.40 -8.05
N LYS A 77 -24.00 9.34 -8.87
CA LYS A 77 -24.73 9.08 -10.09
C LYS A 77 -23.83 9.36 -11.30
N LEU A 78 -23.64 8.36 -12.12
CA LEU A 78 -23.14 8.46 -13.49
C LEU A 78 -24.33 8.48 -14.46
N VAL A 79 -24.09 8.58 -15.77
CA VAL A 79 -25.15 8.74 -16.79
C VAL A 79 -26.26 7.68 -16.64
N ASP A 80 -25.87 6.40 -16.60
CA ASP A 80 -26.82 5.26 -16.60
C ASP A 80 -26.72 4.37 -15.35
N THR A 81 -25.94 4.74 -14.33
CA THR A 81 -25.69 3.89 -13.17
C THR A 81 -25.40 4.67 -11.90
N PHE A 82 -25.70 4.06 -10.75
CA PHE A 82 -25.27 4.54 -9.44
C PHE A 82 -24.07 3.74 -8.97
N ILE A 83 -23.10 4.38 -8.36
CA ILE A 83 -21.95 3.71 -7.74
C ILE A 83 -21.98 3.99 -6.24
N MET A 84 -21.85 2.95 -5.43
CA MET A 84 -21.56 3.07 -4.00
C MET A 84 -20.06 2.99 -3.78
N ILE A 85 -19.51 3.98 -3.10
CA ILE A 85 -18.11 4.07 -2.73
C ILE A 85 -18.02 3.91 -1.22
N ASP A 86 -17.18 3.00 -0.74
CA ASP A 86 -16.87 2.86 0.68
C ASP A 86 -16.12 4.11 1.16
N GLN A 87 -16.72 4.86 2.10
CA GLN A 87 -16.19 6.16 2.53
C GLN A 87 -14.83 6.03 3.22
N HIS A 88 -14.65 4.97 4.01
CA HIS A 88 -13.40 4.71 4.72
C HIS A 88 -12.31 4.31 3.73
N ALA A 89 -12.62 3.36 2.84
CA ALA A 89 -11.65 2.89 1.84
C ALA A 89 -11.23 4.00 0.86
N ALA A 90 -12.15 4.90 0.48
CA ALA A 90 -11.86 6.05 -0.37
C ALA A 90 -10.89 7.03 0.31
N ASP A 91 -11.21 7.45 1.53
CA ASP A 91 -10.39 8.41 2.27
C ASP A 91 -9.03 7.81 2.68
N GLU A 92 -8.99 6.54 3.08
CA GLU A 92 -7.76 5.79 3.31
C GLU A 92 -6.85 5.78 2.07
N ARG A 93 -7.42 5.55 0.87
CA ARG A 93 -6.68 5.56 -0.39
C ARG A 93 -6.10 6.94 -0.70
N VAL A 94 -6.90 8.00 -0.54
CA VAL A 94 -6.46 9.38 -0.72
C VAL A 94 -5.27 9.69 0.19
N LYS A 95 -5.40 9.40 1.49
CA LYS A 95 -4.37 9.66 2.49
C LYS A 95 -3.09 8.86 2.23
N LEU A 96 -3.21 7.58 1.86
CA LEU A 96 -2.05 6.77 1.54
C LEU A 96 -1.27 7.34 0.34
N GLU A 97 -1.95 7.69 -0.75
CA GLU A 97 -1.26 8.21 -1.94
C GLU A 97 -0.63 9.59 -1.70
N GLN A 98 -1.28 10.44 -0.89
CA GLN A 98 -0.69 11.70 -0.43
C GLN A 98 0.58 11.47 0.39
N MET A 99 0.57 10.51 1.33
CA MET A 99 1.75 10.15 2.14
C MET A 99 2.88 9.53 1.31
N MET A 100 2.56 8.86 0.21
CA MET A 100 3.53 8.29 -0.73
C MET A 100 4.11 9.32 -1.70
N SER A 101 3.59 10.54 -1.74
CA SER A 101 4.14 11.59 -2.61
C SER A 101 5.56 11.97 -2.15
N PRO A 102 6.48 12.32 -3.07
CA PRO A 102 7.84 12.71 -2.71
C PRO A 102 7.91 13.89 -1.72
N SER A 103 6.95 14.81 -1.80
CA SER A 103 6.83 15.96 -0.89
C SER A 103 6.49 15.57 0.55
N SER A 104 5.87 14.41 0.77
CA SER A 104 5.49 13.92 2.10
C SER A 104 6.56 13.08 2.77
N LEU A 105 7.59 12.64 2.03
CA LEU A 105 8.70 11.83 2.53
C LEU A 105 9.90 12.69 2.95
N THR A 106 9.64 13.89 3.49
CA THR A 106 10.69 14.78 3.99
C THR A 106 11.45 14.11 5.13
N PRO A 107 12.79 14.00 5.02
CA PRO A 107 13.62 13.40 6.06
C PRO A 107 13.79 14.36 7.24
N THR A 108 13.75 13.81 8.45
CA THR A 108 14.08 14.48 9.71
C THR A 108 15.44 13.99 10.19
N MET A 109 16.30 14.91 10.63
CA MET A 109 17.60 14.60 11.24
C MET A 109 17.39 13.93 12.61
N LEU A 110 18.14 12.86 12.87
CA LEU A 110 18.12 12.12 14.12
C LEU A 110 19.19 12.64 15.09
N GLU A 111 18.77 13.04 16.29
CA GLU A 111 19.66 13.46 17.38
C GLU A 111 19.26 12.73 18.69
N PRO A 112 19.97 11.65 19.10
CA PRO A 112 21.12 11.02 18.44
C PRO A 112 20.72 10.14 17.25
N SER A 113 21.69 9.87 16.38
CA SER A 113 21.56 8.88 15.29
C SER A 113 21.32 7.46 15.81
N ILE A 114 20.67 6.61 15.00
CA ILE A 114 20.44 5.21 15.34
C ILE A 114 21.53 4.31 14.73
N CYS A 115 22.23 3.56 15.56
CA CYS A 115 23.17 2.53 15.11
C CYS A 115 22.46 1.20 14.84
N ILE A 116 22.78 0.55 13.73
CA ILE A 116 22.24 -0.74 13.32
C ILE A 116 23.39 -1.70 13.04
N ASP A 117 23.43 -2.80 13.81
CA ASP A 117 24.36 -3.90 13.60
C ASP A 117 23.81 -4.87 12.55
N LEU A 118 24.55 -5.07 11.47
CA LEU A 118 24.24 -6.05 10.42
C LEU A 118 24.89 -7.40 10.73
N GLU A 119 24.24 -8.48 10.33
CA GLU A 119 24.54 -9.85 10.78
C GLU A 119 25.79 -10.45 10.11
N SER A 120 26.20 -9.90 8.96
CA SER A 120 27.32 -10.46 8.19
C SER A 120 28.00 -9.41 7.31
N PRO A 121 29.27 -9.64 6.90
CA PRO A 121 29.94 -8.79 5.91
C PRO A 121 29.14 -8.68 4.61
N PHE A 122 28.52 -9.79 4.18
CA PHE A 122 27.69 -9.80 2.97
C PHE A 122 26.51 -8.84 3.08
N GLU A 123 25.78 -8.88 4.20
CA GLU A 123 24.64 -7.99 4.44
C GLU A 123 25.08 -6.52 4.52
N TYR A 124 26.21 -6.25 5.17
CA TYR A 124 26.81 -4.92 5.22
C TYR A 124 27.05 -4.35 3.83
N HIS A 125 27.81 -5.06 2.98
CA HIS A 125 28.09 -4.61 1.61
C HIS A 125 26.81 -4.48 0.77
N LEU A 126 25.82 -5.34 0.98
CA LEU A 126 24.55 -5.26 0.28
C LEU A 126 23.79 -3.98 0.64
N VAL A 127 23.67 -3.65 1.93
CA VAL A 127 22.97 -2.46 2.40
C VAL A 127 23.72 -1.19 1.99
N THR A 128 25.03 -1.13 2.20
CA THR A 128 25.83 0.06 1.88
C THR A 128 25.94 0.31 0.38
N GLY A 129 26.04 -0.75 -0.43
CA GLY A 129 26.04 -0.67 -1.89
C GLY A 129 24.69 -0.22 -2.50
N MET A 130 23.59 -0.30 -1.75
CA MET A 130 22.24 0.10 -2.19
C MET A 130 21.78 1.44 -1.60
N ARG A 131 22.70 2.28 -1.12
CA ARG A 131 22.39 3.53 -0.40
C ARG A 131 21.38 4.43 -1.12
N ASP A 132 21.48 4.58 -2.43
CA ASP A 132 20.60 5.47 -3.20
C ASP A 132 19.14 5.00 -3.23
N TYR A 133 18.90 3.68 -3.11
CA TYR A 133 17.55 3.14 -2.96
C TYR A 133 16.90 3.61 -1.66
N TYR A 134 17.66 3.70 -0.56
CA TYR A 134 17.16 4.19 0.73
C TYR A 134 16.95 5.70 0.74
N LYS A 135 17.87 6.47 0.14
CA LYS A 135 17.74 7.93 0.02
C LYS A 135 16.44 8.33 -0.66
N ARG A 136 16.02 7.59 -1.69
CA ARG A 136 14.74 7.81 -2.39
C ARG A 136 13.52 7.76 -1.45
N TRP A 137 13.61 6.98 -0.40
CA TRP A 137 12.58 6.84 0.64
C TRP A 137 12.93 7.62 1.90
N GLY A 138 13.78 8.65 1.81
CA GLY A 138 14.13 9.55 2.90
C GLY A 138 14.96 8.91 4.03
N ILE A 139 15.54 7.73 3.81
CA ILE A 139 16.41 7.06 4.78
C ILE A 139 17.86 7.35 4.43
N TYR A 140 18.57 8.02 5.35
CA TYR A 140 19.97 8.36 5.21
C TYR A 140 20.78 7.70 6.32
N PHE A 141 21.90 7.09 5.96
CA PHE A 141 22.82 6.48 6.90
C PHE A 141 24.25 6.64 6.42
N HIS A 142 25.21 6.45 7.33
CA HIS A 142 26.64 6.40 7.07
C HIS A 142 27.23 5.08 7.53
N GLU A 143 28.38 4.74 6.95
CA GLU A 143 29.20 3.63 7.42
C GLU A 143 29.93 4.08 8.68
N GLU A 144 30.05 3.19 9.66
CA GLU A 144 30.89 3.46 10.82
C GLU A 144 32.31 3.02 10.47
N GLU A 145 33.18 3.99 10.21
CA GLU A 145 34.59 3.70 10.00
C GLU A 145 35.16 3.06 11.26
N THR A 146 35.57 1.81 11.14
CA THR A 146 36.25 1.11 12.21
C THR A 146 37.67 1.67 12.27
N SER A 147 37.90 2.72 13.07
CA SER A 147 39.26 3.20 13.29
C SER A 147 40.08 2.05 13.87
N HIS A 148 41.07 1.56 13.13
CA HIS A 148 41.93 0.43 13.51
C HIS A 148 42.79 0.70 14.77
N PHE A 149 42.67 1.87 15.39
CA PHE A 149 43.58 2.35 16.43
C PHE A 149 43.20 2.01 17.88
N PHE A 150 41.96 1.59 18.17
CA PHE A 150 41.58 1.20 19.53
C PHE A 150 40.81 -0.12 19.56
N VAL A 151 41.45 -1.13 20.15
CA VAL A 151 40.90 -2.46 20.42
C VAL A 151 39.83 -2.35 21.49
N SER A 152 38.58 -2.15 21.08
CA SER A 152 37.42 -2.45 21.93
C SER A 152 36.20 -2.75 21.07
N LYS A 153 35.84 -4.04 20.99
CA LYS A 153 34.64 -4.60 20.33
C LYS A 153 34.16 -3.78 19.11
N VAL A 154 34.99 -3.77 18.08
CA VAL A 154 34.63 -3.24 16.77
C VAL A 154 33.37 -3.96 16.30
N HIS A 155 32.33 -3.22 15.92
CA HIS A 155 31.15 -3.78 15.26
C HIS A 155 31.41 -3.63 13.75
N PRO A 156 32.11 -4.58 13.09
CA PRO A 156 32.65 -4.39 11.75
C PRO A 156 31.59 -4.18 10.66
N HIS A 157 30.31 -4.34 11.02
CA HIS A 157 29.17 -4.34 10.10
C HIS A 157 28.08 -3.39 10.60
N ARG A 158 28.47 -2.24 11.17
CA ARG A 158 27.54 -1.25 11.72
C ARG A 158 27.32 -0.08 10.77
N ILE A 159 26.06 0.32 10.63
CA ILE A 159 25.67 1.56 9.97
C ILE A 159 25.05 2.52 10.97
N ARG A 160 25.18 3.82 10.73
CA ARG A 160 24.59 4.89 11.53
C ARG A 160 23.53 5.62 10.72
N VAL A 161 22.26 5.37 11.02
CA VAL A 161 21.13 6.07 10.40
C VAL A 161 21.04 7.47 10.99
N THR A 162 21.14 8.48 10.12
CA THR A 162 21.17 9.91 10.48
C THR A 162 19.87 10.62 10.15
N GLN A 163 19.10 10.13 9.18
CA GLN A 163 17.81 10.72 8.85
C GLN A 163 16.78 9.65 8.50
N LEU A 164 15.52 9.93 8.85
CA LEU A 164 14.36 9.10 8.51
C LEU A 164 13.22 9.99 8.03
N PRO A 165 12.33 9.50 7.16
CA PRO A 165 11.09 10.21 6.86
C PRO A 165 10.30 10.48 8.13
N THR A 166 9.79 11.70 8.28
CA THR A 166 8.95 12.11 9.41
C THR A 166 7.79 11.15 9.63
N LEU A 167 7.21 10.65 8.53
CA LEU A 167 6.08 9.71 8.56
C LEU A 167 6.40 8.34 9.19
N ILE A 168 7.66 7.91 9.26
CA ILE A 168 8.01 6.63 9.91
C ILE A 168 8.79 6.82 11.22
N LEU A 169 9.19 8.05 11.52
CA LEU A 169 10.08 8.42 12.61
C LEU A 169 9.68 7.80 13.95
N ASP A 170 8.48 8.11 14.46
CA ASP A 170 8.03 7.66 15.79
C ASP A 170 8.10 6.14 15.94
N ARG A 171 7.70 5.40 14.90
CA ARG A 171 7.67 3.93 14.92
C ARG A 171 9.08 3.34 14.93
N CYS A 172 10.00 3.98 14.21
CA CYS A 172 11.40 3.58 14.18
C CYS A 172 12.12 3.95 15.48
N LEU A 173 11.84 5.11 16.10
CA LEU A 173 12.40 5.52 17.40
C LEU A 173 11.93 4.60 18.54
N MET A 174 10.64 4.24 18.55
CA MET A 174 10.10 3.34 19.57
C MET A 174 10.63 1.90 19.45
N ASN A 175 11.08 1.50 18.27
CA ASN A 175 11.55 0.14 18.01
C ASN A 175 12.65 0.13 16.94
N HIS A 176 13.90 0.22 17.37
CA HIS A 176 15.06 0.17 16.46
C HIS A 176 15.16 -1.16 15.70
N ALA A 177 14.63 -2.26 16.25
CA ALA A 177 14.59 -3.55 15.55
C ALA A 177 13.65 -3.53 14.34
N LEU A 178 12.58 -2.71 14.36
CA LEU A 178 11.73 -2.48 13.18
C LEU A 178 12.53 -1.78 12.07
N LEU A 179 13.32 -0.77 12.40
CA LEU A 179 14.17 -0.06 11.43
C LEU A 179 15.23 -0.99 10.84
N LYS A 180 15.92 -1.76 11.69
CA LYS A 180 16.86 -2.80 11.23
C LYS A 180 16.18 -3.76 10.26
N LYS A 181 15.03 -4.33 10.65
CA LYS A 181 14.28 -5.27 9.81
C LYS A 181 13.89 -4.65 8.47
N LEU A 182 13.40 -3.41 8.46
CA LEU A 182 13.01 -2.66 7.27
C LEU A 182 14.18 -2.51 6.29
N ILE A 183 15.36 -2.11 6.79
CA ILE A 183 16.56 -1.97 5.97
C ILE A 183 16.99 -3.32 5.41
N GLN A 184 17.10 -4.35 6.26
CA GLN A 184 17.50 -5.70 5.83
C GLN A 184 16.54 -6.28 4.79
N ASP A 185 15.22 -6.25 5.06
CA ASP A 185 14.21 -6.79 4.14
C ASP A 185 14.23 -6.07 2.79
N TYR A 186 14.46 -4.75 2.78
CA TYR A 186 14.55 -4.02 1.51
C TYR A 186 15.80 -4.39 0.72
N ALA A 187 16.96 -4.52 1.36
CA ALA A 187 18.20 -4.95 0.74
C ALA A 187 18.05 -6.32 0.06
N TYR A 188 17.52 -7.30 0.78
CA TYR A 188 17.28 -8.64 0.26
C TYR A 188 16.26 -8.65 -0.87
N TRP A 189 15.19 -7.87 -0.74
CA TRP A 189 14.19 -7.75 -1.79
C TRP A 189 14.78 -7.20 -3.11
N ILE A 190 15.55 -6.11 -3.05
CA ILE A 190 16.18 -5.54 -4.27
C ILE A 190 17.12 -6.55 -4.91
N LYS A 191 17.88 -7.29 -4.10
CA LYS A 191 18.79 -8.35 -4.59
C LYS A 191 18.03 -9.42 -5.38
N GLU A 192 16.87 -9.86 -4.89
CA GLU A 192 16.06 -10.88 -5.57
C GLU A 192 15.48 -10.40 -6.91
N GLN A 193 15.29 -9.09 -7.10
CA GLN A 193 14.70 -8.52 -8.32
C GLN A 193 15.72 -8.23 -9.43
N ASN A 194 16.99 -8.65 -9.30
CA ASN A 194 18.06 -8.41 -10.29
C ASN A 194 18.26 -6.93 -10.69
N GLN A 195 18.05 -5.98 -9.77
CA GLN A 195 18.32 -4.53 -9.86
C GLN A 195 17.62 -3.72 -10.99
N GLU A 196 17.16 -4.33 -12.08
CA GLU A 196 16.53 -3.61 -13.19
C GLU A 196 15.11 -3.13 -12.83
N GLY A 197 15.01 -1.84 -12.47
CA GLY A 197 13.73 -1.13 -12.30
C GLY A 197 13.18 -1.07 -10.87
N SER A 198 13.93 -1.55 -9.87
CA SER A 198 13.46 -1.65 -8.47
C SER A 198 13.50 -0.34 -7.66
N ILE A 199 14.16 0.72 -8.16
CA ILE A 199 14.37 1.97 -7.38
C ILE A 199 13.07 2.69 -6.99
N ASN A 200 12.00 2.47 -7.76
CA ASN A 200 10.71 3.13 -7.54
C ASN A 200 9.74 2.33 -6.67
N VAL A 201 10.16 1.21 -6.09
CA VAL A 201 9.28 0.38 -5.24
C VAL A 201 9.50 0.69 -3.77
N CYS A 202 8.41 1.02 -3.08
CA CYS A 202 8.40 1.32 -1.66
C CYS A 202 8.82 0.11 -0.83
N PRO A 203 9.77 0.26 0.12
CA PRO A 203 10.06 -0.77 1.11
C PRO A 203 8.79 -1.21 1.81
N LYS A 204 8.60 -2.53 1.97
CA LYS A 204 7.40 -3.08 2.63
C LYS A 204 7.14 -2.48 4.00
N GLY A 205 8.19 -2.36 4.82
CA GLY A 205 8.06 -1.80 6.17
C GLY A 205 7.56 -0.35 6.16
N ILE A 206 8.03 0.48 5.21
CA ILE A 206 7.51 1.84 5.03
C ILE A 206 6.03 1.78 4.61
N MET A 207 5.72 1.00 3.58
CA MET A 207 4.35 0.84 3.08
C MET A 207 3.37 0.40 4.18
N GLU A 208 3.74 -0.54 5.04
CA GLU A 208 2.92 -1.01 6.16
C GLU A 208 2.68 0.09 7.21
N ILE A 209 3.71 0.88 7.53
CA ILE A 209 3.57 2.03 8.43
C ILE A 209 2.63 3.08 7.82
N LEU A 210 2.80 3.39 6.52
CA LEU A 210 1.96 4.36 5.82
C LEU A 210 0.50 3.89 5.71
N LYS A 211 0.26 2.62 5.37
CA LYS A 211 -1.09 2.02 5.38
C LYS A 211 -1.73 2.13 6.75
N SER A 212 -0.98 1.80 7.81
CA SER A 212 -1.48 1.92 9.18
C SER A 212 -1.81 3.37 9.57
N ARG A 213 -0.99 4.35 9.16
CA ARG A 213 -1.26 5.77 9.40
C ARG A 213 -2.48 6.26 8.61
N ALA A 214 -2.58 5.90 7.33
CA ALA A 214 -3.71 6.26 6.48
C ALA A 214 -5.02 5.70 7.05
N CYS A 215 -5.06 4.42 7.45
CA CYS A 215 -6.23 3.79 8.04
C CYS A 215 -6.67 4.47 9.34
N ARG A 216 -5.73 4.75 10.27
CA ARG A 216 -6.05 5.39 11.56
C ARG A 216 -6.49 6.85 11.46
N SER A 217 -6.10 7.54 10.39
CA SER A 217 -6.47 8.92 10.16
C SER A 217 -7.68 9.06 9.24
N ALA A 218 -8.09 8.00 8.56
CA ALA A 218 -9.24 7.99 7.65
C ALA A 218 -10.57 8.14 8.41
N ILE A 219 -11.56 8.71 7.73
CA ILE A 219 -12.95 8.74 8.17
C ILE A 219 -13.41 7.32 8.51
N MET A 220 -14.12 7.18 9.62
CA MET A 220 -14.63 5.92 10.11
C MET A 220 -16.03 5.64 9.56
N PHE A 221 -16.46 4.39 9.69
CA PHE A 221 -17.89 4.10 9.56
C PHE A 221 -18.67 4.75 10.69
N ASN A 222 -19.90 5.15 10.37
CA ASN A 222 -20.83 5.89 11.22
C ASN A 222 -20.51 7.38 11.39
N ASP A 223 -19.39 7.87 10.88
CA ASP A 223 -19.15 9.30 10.75
C ASP A 223 -20.21 9.89 9.81
N VAL A 224 -20.85 10.98 10.22
CA VAL A 224 -21.84 11.68 9.39
C VAL A 224 -21.10 12.65 8.48
N LEU A 225 -21.31 12.54 7.18
CA LEU A 225 -20.68 13.40 6.19
C LEU A 225 -21.70 14.34 5.57
N SER A 226 -21.36 15.63 5.52
CA SER A 226 -22.05 16.61 4.70
C SER A 226 -21.86 16.30 3.21
N LEU A 227 -22.75 16.84 2.38
CA LEU A 227 -22.63 16.71 0.93
C LEU A 227 -21.30 17.30 0.41
N GLN A 228 -20.77 18.33 1.07
CA GLN A 228 -19.51 18.95 0.71
C GLN A 228 -18.32 18.02 0.99
N GLU A 229 -18.28 17.40 2.17
CA GLU A 229 -17.26 16.40 2.51
C GLU A 229 -17.31 15.20 1.56
N CYS A 230 -18.51 14.72 1.20
CA CYS A 230 -18.65 13.67 0.19
C CYS A 230 -18.03 14.07 -1.16
N LYS A 231 -18.27 15.32 -1.61
CA LYS A 231 -17.68 15.85 -2.86
C LYS A 231 -16.16 15.93 -2.78
N GLU A 232 -15.61 16.37 -1.65
CA GLU A 232 -14.17 16.48 -1.44
C GLU A 232 -13.48 15.12 -1.46
N ILE A 233 -14.04 14.12 -0.78
CA ILE A 233 -13.49 12.75 -0.77
C ILE A 233 -13.48 12.17 -2.18
N VAL A 234 -14.62 12.23 -2.90
CA VAL A 234 -14.72 11.69 -4.27
C VAL A 234 -13.83 12.48 -5.24
N GLY A 235 -13.76 13.80 -5.08
CA GLY A 235 -12.88 14.67 -5.86
C GLY A 235 -11.41 14.30 -5.68
N ASN A 236 -10.94 14.20 -4.44
CA ASN A 236 -9.59 13.78 -4.10
C ASN A 236 -9.29 12.35 -4.59
N LEU A 237 -10.26 11.44 -4.45
CA LEU A 237 -10.15 10.07 -4.93
C LEU A 237 -9.93 10.05 -6.45
N SER A 238 -10.59 10.92 -7.24
CA SER A 238 -10.41 11.00 -8.69
C SER A 238 -8.97 11.33 -9.12
N HIS A 239 -8.18 11.98 -8.25
CA HIS A 239 -6.78 12.29 -8.50
C HIS A 239 -5.83 11.13 -8.15
N CYS A 240 -6.29 10.16 -7.35
CA CYS A 240 -5.50 9.00 -6.98
C CYS A 240 -5.17 8.14 -8.20
N LYS A 241 -4.03 7.46 -8.17
CA LYS A 241 -3.59 6.46 -9.14
C LYS A 241 -4.49 5.24 -9.13
N PHE A 242 -4.95 4.81 -7.96
CA PHE A 242 -5.82 3.63 -7.78
C PHE A 242 -7.14 3.99 -7.09
N PRO A 243 -8.02 4.78 -7.72
CA PRO A 243 -9.23 5.30 -7.09
C PRO A 243 -10.26 4.23 -6.75
N PHE A 244 -10.22 3.07 -7.41
CA PHE A 244 -11.19 1.98 -7.23
C PHE A 244 -10.66 0.83 -6.38
N GLN A 245 -9.51 1.04 -5.72
CA GLN A 245 -8.87 0.03 -4.88
C GLN A 245 -8.56 0.63 -3.50
N CYS A 246 -8.98 -0.02 -2.41
CA CYS A 246 -8.59 0.39 -1.06
C CYS A 246 -7.07 0.23 -0.85
N ALA A 247 -6.49 0.79 0.22
CA ALA A 247 -5.04 0.69 0.47
C ALA A 247 -4.54 -0.76 0.60
N HIS A 248 -5.45 -1.67 0.92
CA HIS A 248 -5.20 -3.10 1.11
C HIS A 248 -5.42 -3.96 -0.15
N GLY A 249 -5.88 -3.35 -1.25
CA GLY A 249 -5.93 -4.00 -2.56
C GLY A 249 -7.31 -4.51 -3.00
N ARG A 250 -8.37 -4.31 -2.20
CA ARG A 250 -9.75 -4.71 -2.52
C ARG A 250 -10.48 -3.62 -3.30
N PRO A 251 -11.50 -3.95 -4.13
CA PRO A 251 -12.36 -2.94 -4.75
C PRO A 251 -13.00 -2.02 -3.70
N SER A 252 -12.99 -0.71 -3.94
CA SER A 252 -13.59 0.32 -3.05
C SER A 252 -14.88 0.94 -3.59
N ALA A 253 -15.27 0.57 -4.81
CA ALA A 253 -16.45 1.08 -5.50
C ALA A 253 -17.23 -0.07 -6.16
N ILE A 254 -18.55 -0.05 -6.02
CA ILE A 254 -19.45 -1.09 -6.55
C ILE A 254 -20.60 -0.41 -7.30
N PRO A 255 -20.86 -0.75 -8.57
CA PRO A 255 -22.04 -0.30 -9.28
C PRO A 255 -23.30 -0.96 -8.70
N ILE A 256 -24.31 -0.14 -8.46
CA ILE A 256 -25.67 -0.59 -8.21
C ILE A 256 -26.34 -0.72 -9.57
N GLN A 257 -26.55 -1.95 -10.01
CA GLN A 257 -27.46 -2.22 -11.10
C GLN A 257 -28.86 -2.40 -10.50
N PRO A 258 -29.88 -1.66 -10.98
CA PRO A 258 -31.25 -2.06 -10.73
C PRO A 258 -31.38 -3.48 -11.28
N LYS A 259 -31.84 -4.43 -10.45
CA LYS A 259 -32.33 -5.69 -11.02
C LYS A 259 -33.48 -5.29 -11.93
N THR A 260 -33.31 -5.41 -13.24
CA THR A 260 -34.46 -5.48 -14.15
C THR A 260 -35.35 -6.55 -13.54
N GLN A 261 -36.57 -6.18 -13.15
CA GLN A 261 -37.52 -7.15 -12.62
C GLN A 261 -37.67 -8.23 -13.69
N GLN A 262 -36.97 -9.36 -13.52
CA GLN A 262 -37.56 -10.61 -13.97
C GLN A 262 -38.87 -10.65 -13.20
N MET A 263 -40.00 -10.62 -13.93
CA MET A 263 -41.33 -10.78 -13.37
C MET A 263 -41.38 -12.15 -12.68
N HIS A 264 -40.87 -12.23 -11.47
CA HIS A 264 -41.16 -13.33 -10.57
C HIS A 264 -42.52 -13.02 -9.98
N THR A 265 -43.52 -13.77 -10.45
CA THR A 265 -44.83 -13.90 -9.82
C THR A 265 -44.62 -14.02 -8.30
N PRO A 266 -45.25 -13.17 -7.47
CA PRO A 266 -44.95 -13.14 -6.05
C PRO A 266 -45.39 -14.45 -5.39
N GLN A 267 -44.44 -15.32 -5.05
CA GLN A 267 -44.79 -16.64 -4.51
C GLN A 267 -44.83 -16.73 -2.97
N ARG A 268 -44.73 -15.61 -2.25
CA ARG A 268 -45.05 -15.60 -0.81
C ARG A 268 -45.68 -14.28 -0.38
N GLN A 269 -46.96 -14.33 -0.02
CA GLN A 269 -47.57 -13.28 0.78
C GLN A 269 -46.87 -13.20 2.14
N ILE A 270 -46.30 -12.03 2.44
CA ILE A 270 -45.81 -11.72 3.78
C ILE A 270 -47.05 -11.49 4.66
N ASN A 271 -47.32 -12.43 5.55
CA ASN A 271 -48.38 -12.28 6.54
C ASN A 271 -47.85 -11.45 7.72
N TRP A 272 -48.14 -10.15 7.70
CA TRP A 272 -47.76 -9.19 8.73
C TRP A 272 -48.37 -9.47 10.12
N ASN A 273 -49.34 -10.38 10.23
CA ASN A 273 -50.02 -10.71 11.48
C ASN A 273 -49.40 -11.90 12.22
N LYS A 274 -48.27 -12.47 11.79
CA LYS A 274 -47.56 -13.50 12.57
C LYS A 274 -46.58 -12.85 13.56
N PRO A 275 -46.81 -12.94 14.87
CA PRO A 275 -45.81 -12.49 15.84
C PRO A 275 -44.57 -13.39 15.72
N PHE A 276 -43.40 -12.78 15.61
CA PHE A 276 -42.12 -13.48 15.63
C PHE A 276 -41.95 -14.13 17.01
N LEU A 277 -42.30 -15.42 17.12
CA LEU A 277 -41.94 -16.21 18.29
C LEU A 277 -40.42 -16.31 18.33
N LYS A 278 -39.83 -15.61 19.31
CA LYS A 278 -38.41 -15.67 19.65
C LYS A 278 -38.03 -17.13 19.99
N ARG A 279 -36.93 -17.59 19.41
CA ARG A 279 -36.08 -18.63 20.01
C ARG A 279 -34.79 -17.98 20.45
#